data_AF-A0A264Y3G8-F1
#
_entry.id   AF-A0A264Y3G8-F1
#
_cell.length_a   1.000
_cell.length_b   1.000
_cell.length_c   1.000
_cell.angle_alpha   90.00
_cell.angle_beta   90.00
_cell.angle_gamma   90.00
#
_symmetry.space_group_name_H-M   'P 1'
#
loop_
_entity.id
_entity.type
_entity.pdbx_description
1 polymer ?
#
loop_
_entity_poly.entity_id
_entity_poly.type
_entity_poly.pdbx_seq_one_letter_code
_entity_poly.pdbx_strand_id
1 'polypeptide(L)'
;PDVTLQGYTECLALFDGESTPRMVRIEDAKVDTKNTTLIRDILSPIAIETRIGSKCRLLQFTVHRGFLAKTFYVTNRTPNLTLLVRNEFNCDEYIHLTCVTKSKLDLDRSTATSLGVTTFYDDKSAYEYDVESSMLTFEEAKHFSQLLLSRYVNIVEIGGALAPITITDINSEISDADNATNSIKFKYKYSSHHFPITIDYGNNIFDDPFYRTFD
;
A
#
# COMPACT_ATOMS: atom_id res chain seq x y z
N PRO A 1 -31.53 -4.93 14.92
CA PRO A 1 -31.86 -6.33 15.27
C PRO A 1 -30.57 -7.12 15.46
N ASP A 2 -30.48 -7.87 16.55
CA ASP A 2 -29.32 -8.67 16.89
C ASP A 2 -29.27 -9.93 16.03
N VAL A 3 -28.31 -10.02 15.11
CA VAL A 3 -28.20 -11.12 14.16
C VAL A 3 -26.79 -11.71 14.22
N THR A 4 -26.71 -13.03 14.27
CA THR A 4 -25.45 -13.74 14.05
C THR A 4 -25.24 -13.91 12.55
N LEU A 5 -24.22 -13.26 12.01
CA LEU A 5 -23.85 -13.34 10.60
C LEU A 5 -22.91 -14.54 10.39
N GLN A 6 -23.21 -15.36 9.38
CA GLN A 6 -22.29 -16.40 8.92
C GLN A 6 -21.17 -15.75 8.10
N GLY A 7 -19.93 -16.17 8.36
CA GLY A 7 -18.76 -15.77 7.57
C GLY A 7 -18.18 -17.00 6.88
N TYR A 8 -17.71 -16.81 5.64
CA TYR A 8 -16.91 -17.80 4.94
C TYR A 8 -16.04 -17.10 3.89
N THR A 9 -14.97 -17.75 3.48
CA THR A 9 -14.08 -17.27 2.43
C THR A 9 -14.05 -18.28 1.30
N GLU A 10 -14.39 -17.83 0.09
CA GLU A 10 -14.29 -18.62 -1.13
C GLU A 10 -12.97 -18.33 -1.82
N CYS A 11 -12.22 -19.35 -2.19
CA CYS A 11 -10.87 -19.25 -2.74
C CYS A 11 -10.82 -19.95 -4.08
N LEU A 12 -10.33 -19.27 -5.11
CA LEU A 12 -9.90 -19.91 -6.35
C LEU A 12 -8.41 -20.24 -6.22
N ALA A 13 -8.06 -21.52 -6.14
CA ALA A 13 -6.69 -21.96 -5.92
C ALA A 13 -6.27 -23.02 -6.94
N LEU A 14 -5.01 -22.94 -7.38
CA LEU A 14 -4.35 -23.96 -8.19
C LEU A 14 -3.52 -24.85 -7.26
N PHE A 15 -3.92 -26.10 -7.09
CA PHE A 15 -3.23 -27.05 -6.20
C PHE A 15 -1.99 -27.65 -6.88
N ASP A 16 -0.99 -28.00 -6.08
CA ASP A 16 0.25 -28.59 -6.60
C ASP A 16 -0.04 -29.91 -7.32
N GLY A 17 0.44 -30.03 -8.57
CA GLY A 17 0.17 -31.19 -9.44
C GLY A 17 -1.15 -31.16 -10.21
N GLU A 18 -2.02 -30.16 -10.01
CA GLU A 18 -3.25 -29.98 -10.80
C GLU A 18 -3.02 -29.00 -11.96
N SER A 19 -3.71 -29.22 -13.09
CA SER A 19 -3.64 -28.33 -14.27
C SER A 19 -4.72 -27.24 -14.28
N THR A 20 -5.78 -27.42 -13.48
CA THR A 20 -6.94 -26.53 -13.45
C THR A 20 -7.18 -26.01 -12.04
N PRO A 21 -7.39 -24.69 -11.85
CA PRO A 21 -7.76 -24.17 -10.54
C PRO A 21 -9.19 -24.61 -10.17
N ARG A 22 -9.45 -24.72 -8.87
CA ARG A 22 -10.77 -25.06 -8.34
C ARG A 22 -11.16 -24.15 -7.19
N MET A 23 -12.47 -24.06 -6.97
CA MET A 23 -13.04 -23.30 -5.85
C MET A 23 -12.97 -24.12 -4.57
N VAL A 24 -12.57 -23.46 -3.48
CA VAL A 24 -12.48 -24.02 -2.13
C VAL A 24 -13.18 -23.05 -1.20
N ARG A 25 -13.97 -23.57 -0.25
CA ARG A 25 -14.64 -22.75 0.75
C ARG A 25 -14.06 -23.04 2.13
N ILE A 26 -13.71 -21.97 2.83
CA ILE A 26 -13.23 -22.01 4.20
C ILE A 26 -14.29 -21.35 5.08
N GLU A 27 -14.84 -22.06 6.06
CA GLU A 27 -15.75 -21.43 7.02
C GLU A 27 -14.97 -20.47 7.93
N ASP A 28 -15.52 -19.28 8.14
CA ASP A 28 -14.99 -18.31 9.09
C ASP A 28 -15.79 -18.36 10.40
N ALA A 29 -15.25 -17.73 11.45
CA ALA A 29 -15.98 -17.55 12.68
C ALA A 29 -17.27 -16.73 12.43
N LYS A 30 -18.34 -17.09 13.14
CA LYS A 30 -19.59 -16.33 13.12
C LYS A 30 -19.38 -14.96 13.77
N VAL A 31 -19.99 -13.93 13.19
CA VAL A 31 -19.94 -12.57 13.73
C VAL A 31 -21.25 -12.26 14.44
N ASP A 32 -21.20 -12.01 15.73
CA ASP A 32 -22.37 -11.60 16.51
C ASP A 32 -22.47 -10.07 16.55
N THR A 33 -23.53 -9.50 15.96
CA THR A 33 -23.74 -8.05 15.93
C THR A 33 -24.21 -7.48 17.28
N LYS A 34 -24.48 -8.32 18.28
CA LYS A 34 -24.83 -7.88 19.65
C LYS A 34 -23.67 -7.17 20.35
N ASN A 35 -22.46 -7.56 20.02
CA ASN A 35 -21.26 -7.01 20.63
C ASN A 35 -20.83 -5.78 19.81
N THR A 36 -20.76 -4.62 20.45
CA THR A 36 -20.18 -3.39 19.87
C THR A 36 -18.65 -3.46 19.74
N THR A 37 -18.09 -4.67 19.71
CA THR A 37 -16.65 -4.91 19.66
C THR A 37 -16.18 -4.82 18.22
N LEU A 38 -15.17 -3.96 17.97
CA LEU A 38 -14.48 -3.93 16.70
C LEU A 38 -13.71 -5.24 16.50
N ILE A 39 -14.06 -6.00 15.48
CA ILE A 39 -13.34 -7.21 15.06
C ILE A 39 -12.41 -6.82 13.90
N ARG A 40 -11.11 -7.05 14.09
CA ARG A 40 -10.09 -6.82 13.06
C ARG A 40 -9.59 -8.18 12.55
N ASP A 41 -9.92 -8.49 11.31
CA ASP A 41 -9.38 -9.65 10.60
C ASP A 41 -8.21 -9.20 9.70
N ILE A 42 -7.06 -9.86 9.81
CA ILE A 42 -5.93 -9.67 8.89
C ILE A 42 -6.04 -10.73 7.80
N LEU A 43 -6.23 -10.28 6.56
CA LEU A 43 -6.33 -11.13 5.38
C LEU A 43 -5.06 -10.98 4.55
N SER A 44 -4.38 -12.08 4.29
CA SER A 44 -3.24 -12.12 3.36
C SER A 44 -3.29 -13.40 2.54
N PRO A 45 -2.72 -13.42 1.33
CA PRO A 45 -2.66 -14.63 0.52
C PRO A 45 -2.03 -15.80 1.28
N ILE A 46 -0.92 -15.56 1.98
CA ILE A 46 -0.19 -16.57 2.76
C ILE A 46 -1.06 -17.13 3.91
N ALA A 47 -1.78 -16.25 4.62
CA ALA A 47 -2.67 -16.69 5.70
C ALA A 47 -3.82 -17.55 5.18
N ILE A 48 -4.38 -17.20 4.01
CA ILE A 48 -5.45 -17.97 3.37
C ILE A 48 -4.93 -19.32 2.86
N GLU A 49 -3.79 -19.35 2.18
CA GLU A 49 -3.14 -20.59 1.73
C GLU A 49 -2.86 -21.54 2.91
N THR A 50 -2.42 -20.99 4.04
CA THR A 50 -2.21 -21.76 5.28
C THR A 50 -3.53 -22.37 5.79
N ARG A 51 -4.62 -21.60 5.75
CA ARG A 51 -5.96 -22.07 6.17
C ARG A 51 -6.57 -23.11 5.22
N ILE A 52 -6.21 -23.10 3.94
CA ILE A 52 -6.58 -24.17 3.00
C ILE A 52 -5.95 -25.50 3.42
N GLY A 53 -4.80 -25.48 4.08
CA GLY A 53 -4.14 -26.67 4.63
C GLY A 53 -3.52 -27.57 3.56
N SER A 54 -3.30 -27.05 2.35
CA SER A 54 -2.69 -27.77 1.23
C SER A 54 -1.85 -26.83 0.40
N LYS A 55 -0.74 -27.34 -0.15
CA LYS A 55 0.14 -26.56 -1.00
C LYS A 55 -0.61 -26.19 -2.29
N CYS A 56 -0.87 -24.90 -2.44
CA CYS A 56 -1.58 -24.34 -3.58
C CYS A 56 -1.08 -22.93 -3.85
N ARG A 57 -1.38 -22.42 -5.04
CA ARG A 57 -1.24 -21.02 -5.40
C ARG A 57 -2.62 -20.37 -5.39
N LEU A 58 -2.83 -19.42 -4.50
CA LEU A 58 -4.07 -18.66 -4.45
C LEU A 58 -4.14 -17.67 -5.62
N LEU A 59 -5.26 -17.64 -6.34
CA LEU A 59 -5.48 -16.75 -7.49
C LEU A 59 -6.46 -15.62 -7.15
N GLN A 60 -7.47 -15.96 -6.36
CA GLN A 60 -8.52 -15.04 -5.93
C GLN A 60 -9.11 -15.55 -4.63
N PHE A 61 -9.58 -14.64 -3.79
CA PHE A 61 -10.47 -15.00 -2.70
C PHE A 61 -11.56 -13.96 -2.49
N THR A 62 -12.73 -14.40 -2.06
CA THR A 62 -13.87 -13.57 -1.71
C THR A 62 -14.23 -13.81 -0.27
N VAL A 63 -14.18 -12.76 0.54
CA VAL A 63 -14.57 -12.83 1.95
C VAL A 63 -16.03 -12.43 2.08
N HIS A 64 -16.84 -13.34 2.61
CA HIS A 64 -18.26 -13.13 2.87
C HIS A 64 -18.50 -12.92 4.37
N ARG A 65 -19.31 -11.91 4.70
CA ARG A 65 -19.77 -11.59 6.06
C ARG A 65 -21.25 -11.24 6.00
N GLY A 66 -22.11 -12.24 6.25
CA GLY A 66 -23.54 -12.07 6.05
C GLY A 66 -23.89 -11.79 4.58
N PHE A 67 -24.46 -10.61 4.31
CA PHE A 67 -24.81 -10.15 2.96
C PHE A 67 -23.71 -9.33 2.27
N LEU A 68 -22.59 -9.07 2.97
CA LEU A 68 -21.47 -8.32 2.43
C LEU A 68 -20.42 -9.29 1.87
N ALA A 69 -19.87 -8.97 0.71
CA ALA A 69 -18.80 -9.72 0.08
C ALA A 69 -17.74 -8.76 -0.47
N LYS A 70 -16.47 -9.11 -0.32
CA LYS A 70 -15.35 -8.40 -0.96
C LYS A 70 -14.41 -9.39 -1.62
N THR A 71 -14.18 -9.19 -2.91
CA THR A 71 -13.31 -10.03 -3.74
C THR A 71 -11.93 -9.41 -3.87
N PHE A 72 -10.91 -10.24 -3.75
CA PHE A 72 -9.51 -9.88 -3.90
C PHE A 72 -8.87 -10.77 -4.96
N TYR A 73 -8.10 -10.16 -5.87
CA TYR A 73 -7.32 -10.87 -6.88
C TYR A 73 -5.85 -10.89 -6.46
N VAL A 74 -5.23 -12.06 -6.50
CA VAL A 74 -3.84 -12.26 -6.05
C VAL A 74 -2.92 -12.24 -7.26
N THR A 75 -1.87 -11.42 -7.17
CA THR A 75 -0.85 -11.30 -8.21
C THR A 75 0.54 -11.37 -7.60
N ASN A 76 1.48 -11.96 -8.33
CA ASN A 76 2.90 -11.96 -7.95
C ASN A 76 3.60 -10.65 -8.31
N ARG A 77 2.89 -9.69 -8.91
CA ARG A 77 3.44 -8.37 -9.21
C ARG A 77 3.52 -7.56 -7.92
N THR A 78 4.74 -7.20 -7.54
CA THR A 78 4.97 -6.25 -6.46
C THR A 78 4.53 -4.86 -6.91
N PRO A 79 3.65 -4.16 -6.19
CA PRO A 79 3.31 -2.78 -6.50
C PRO A 79 4.54 -1.88 -6.33
N ASN A 80 4.68 -0.89 -7.21
CA ASN A 80 5.79 0.08 -7.15
C ASN A 80 5.57 1.12 -6.05
N LEU A 81 4.31 1.34 -5.66
CA LEU A 81 3.92 2.25 -4.60
C LEU A 81 2.75 1.65 -3.83
N THR A 82 2.87 1.58 -2.51
CA THR A 82 1.76 1.23 -1.62
C THR A 82 1.50 2.42 -0.70
N LEU A 83 0.24 2.88 -0.69
CA LEU A 83 -0.21 3.95 0.18
C LEU A 83 -1.12 3.38 1.26
N LEU A 84 -0.94 3.86 2.49
CA LEU A 84 -1.89 3.71 3.58
C LEU A 84 -2.65 5.02 3.73
N VAL A 85 -3.97 4.95 3.57
CA VAL A 85 -4.87 6.09 3.66
C VAL A 85 -5.95 5.83 4.69
N ARG A 86 -6.59 6.90 5.18
CA ARG A 86 -7.78 6.81 6.02
C ARG A 86 -9.01 7.12 5.18
N ASN A 87 -9.91 6.15 5.07
CA ASN A 87 -11.14 6.30 4.29
C ASN A 87 -12.24 7.07 5.06
N GLU A 88 -13.40 7.23 4.44
CA GLU A 88 -14.55 7.96 4.98
C GLU A 88 -15.11 7.40 6.30
N PHE A 89 -14.81 6.13 6.61
CA PHE A 89 -15.17 5.47 7.87
C PHE A 89 -14.05 5.55 8.90
N ASN A 90 -13.04 6.38 8.66
CA ASN A 90 -11.87 6.54 9.52
C ASN A 90 -11.08 5.22 9.71
N CYS A 91 -11.17 4.32 8.73
CA CYS A 91 -10.46 3.05 8.71
C CYS A 91 -9.23 3.10 7.80
N ASP A 92 -8.23 2.31 8.16
CA ASP A 92 -7.01 2.15 7.37
C ASP A 92 -7.32 1.36 6.09
N GLU A 93 -6.96 1.93 4.95
CA GLU A 93 -7.14 1.32 3.64
C GLU A 93 -5.83 1.41 2.85
N TYR A 94 -5.50 0.34 2.12
CA TYR A 94 -4.28 0.25 1.33
C TYR A 94 -4.59 0.45 -0.15
N ILE A 95 -3.84 1.33 -0.80
CA ILE A 95 -3.85 1.51 -2.26
C ILE A 95 -2.55 0.93 -2.81
N HIS A 96 -2.65 -0.14 -3.59
CA HIS A 96 -1.50 -0.76 -4.26
C HIS A 96 -1.44 -0.29 -5.71
N LEU A 97 -0.45 0.52 -6.05
CA LEU A 97 -0.30 1.12 -7.37
C LEU A 97 0.91 0.52 -8.11
N THR A 98 0.67 0.08 -9.33
CA THR A 98 1.70 0.04 -10.36
C THR A 98 1.72 1.41 -11.03
N CYS A 99 2.81 2.16 -10.85
CA CYS A 99 2.92 3.54 -11.29
C CYS A 99 4.36 3.89 -11.69
N VAL A 100 4.50 5.02 -12.36
CA VAL A 100 5.78 5.69 -12.59
C VAL A 100 5.86 6.89 -11.66
N THR A 101 6.97 6.99 -10.91
CA THR A 101 7.25 8.13 -10.03
C THR A 101 8.46 8.89 -10.55
N LYS A 102 8.31 10.19 -10.76
CA LYS A 102 9.40 11.10 -11.15
C LYS A 102 9.69 12.03 -9.99
N SER A 103 10.94 12.09 -9.54
CA SER A 103 11.36 13.06 -8.53
C SER A 103 11.88 14.34 -9.18
N LYS A 104 11.53 15.48 -8.60
CA LYS A 104 12.05 16.80 -8.94
C LYS A 104 12.66 17.39 -7.67
N LEU A 105 13.95 17.66 -7.72
CA LEU A 105 14.66 18.38 -6.66
C LEU A 105 14.60 19.88 -6.95
N ASP A 106 14.07 20.63 -6.00
CA ASP A 106 14.27 22.07 -5.92
C ASP A 106 15.33 22.35 -4.86
N LEU A 107 16.43 22.99 -5.26
CA LEU A 107 17.59 23.23 -4.41
C LEU A 107 17.80 24.73 -4.25
N ASP A 108 17.37 25.25 -3.10
CA ASP A 108 17.62 26.63 -2.69
C ASP A 108 18.50 26.63 -1.43
N ARG A 109 19.71 27.18 -1.55
CA ARG A 109 20.72 27.24 -0.49
C ARG A 109 21.40 28.59 -0.53
N SER A 110 21.57 29.20 0.64
CA SER A 110 22.40 30.38 0.79
C SER A 110 23.86 30.00 1.02
N THR A 111 24.79 30.87 0.64
CA THR A 111 26.23 30.65 0.83
C THR A 111 26.84 31.75 1.67
N ALA A 112 27.62 31.39 2.68
CA ALA A 112 28.47 32.32 3.42
C ALA A 112 29.92 31.96 3.17
N THR A 113 30.77 32.97 2.95
CA THR A 113 32.22 32.77 2.81
C THR A 113 32.93 33.44 3.98
N SER A 114 33.71 32.66 4.72
CA SER A 114 34.58 33.17 5.79
C SER A 114 35.98 32.58 5.62
N LEU A 115 37.01 33.45 5.68
CA LEU A 115 38.41 33.06 5.50
C LEU A 115 38.70 32.22 4.24
N GLY A 116 37.97 32.49 3.14
CA GLY A 116 38.10 31.75 1.88
C GLY A 116 37.38 30.40 1.82
N VAL A 117 36.73 29.98 2.91
CA VAL A 117 35.90 28.78 2.95
C VAL A 117 34.44 29.17 2.74
N THR A 118 33.80 28.58 1.72
CA THR A 118 32.38 28.78 1.46
C THR A 118 31.57 27.63 2.05
N THR A 119 30.54 27.96 2.80
CA THR A 119 29.64 26.99 3.44
C THR A 119 28.20 27.32 3.10
N PHE A 120 27.40 26.28 2.87
CA PHE A 120 25.96 26.42 2.68
C PHE A 120 25.27 26.64 4.02
N TYR A 121 24.29 27.55 4.05
CA TYR A 121 23.37 27.74 5.16
C TYR A 121 21.95 27.99 4.60
N ASP A 122 20.93 27.90 5.45
CA ASP A 122 19.52 28.06 5.04
C ASP A 122 19.14 27.13 3.87
N ASP A 123 19.27 25.82 4.09
CA ASP A 123 18.89 24.80 3.10
C ASP A 123 17.37 24.62 3.06
N LYS A 124 16.76 25.09 1.98
CA LYS A 124 15.32 24.96 1.70
C LYS A 124 15.05 23.91 0.63
N SER A 125 15.99 22.98 0.41
CA SER A 125 15.81 21.94 -0.58
C SER A 125 14.58 21.09 -0.29
N ALA A 126 13.78 20.86 -1.33
CA ALA A 126 12.58 20.05 -1.27
C ALA A 126 12.50 19.14 -2.49
N TYR A 127 12.21 17.87 -2.24
CA TYR A 127 11.81 16.95 -3.30
C TYR A 127 10.29 17.00 -3.47
N GLU A 128 9.85 17.15 -4.72
CA GLU A 128 8.48 16.85 -5.13
C GLU A 128 8.48 15.62 -6.02
N TYR A 129 7.47 14.79 -5.86
CA TYR A 129 7.35 13.53 -6.59
C TYR A 129 6.06 13.55 -7.40
N ASP A 130 6.19 13.41 -8.72
CA ASP A 130 5.09 13.29 -9.65
C ASP A 130 4.80 11.81 -9.90
N VAL A 131 3.58 11.36 -9.58
CA VAL A 131 3.14 9.96 -9.73
C VAL A 131 2.09 9.88 -10.84
N GLU A 132 2.24 8.90 -11.71
CA GLU A 132 1.24 8.50 -12.70
C GLU A 132 0.98 7.00 -12.62
N SER A 133 -0.25 6.61 -12.32
CA SER A 133 -0.64 5.20 -12.27
C SER A 133 -0.69 4.58 -13.66
N SER A 134 -0.58 3.25 -13.70
CA SER A 134 -1.04 2.45 -14.83
C SER A 134 -2.56 2.56 -15.00
N MET A 135 -3.08 1.92 -16.05
CA MET A 135 -4.51 1.88 -16.35
C MET A 135 -5.30 1.28 -15.20
N LEU A 136 -6.36 1.98 -14.80
CA LEU A 136 -7.30 1.58 -13.76
C LEU A 136 -8.69 1.43 -14.37
N THR A 137 -9.55 0.64 -13.73
CA THR A 137 -10.98 0.70 -14.01
C THR A 137 -11.55 2.06 -13.57
N PHE A 138 -12.71 2.44 -14.13
CA PHE A 138 -13.39 3.67 -13.75
C PHE A 138 -13.65 3.76 -12.24
N GLU A 139 -14.11 2.66 -11.64
CA GLU A 139 -14.42 2.59 -10.22
C GLU A 139 -13.17 2.74 -9.35
N GLU A 140 -12.07 2.06 -9.69
CA GLU A 140 -10.79 2.18 -8.99
C GLU A 140 -10.24 3.61 -9.07
N ALA A 141 -10.21 4.19 -10.27
CA ALA A 141 -9.71 5.56 -10.45
C ALA A 141 -10.52 6.55 -9.61
N LYS A 142 -11.85 6.44 -9.64
CA LYS A 142 -12.73 7.31 -8.86
C LYS A 142 -12.52 7.15 -7.35
N HIS A 143 -12.45 5.91 -6.87
CA HIS A 143 -12.24 5.60 -5.46
C HIS A 143 -10.88 6.11 -4.97
N PHE A 144 -9.81 5.85 -5.72
CA PHE A 144 -8.46 6.28 -5.33
C PHE A 144 -8.31 7.80 -5.36
N SER A 145 -8.90 8.49 -6.34
CA SER A 145 -8.91 9.96 -6.34
C SER A 145 -9.61 10.54 -5.11
N GLN A 146 -10.67 9.91 -4.62
CA GLN A 146 -11.33 10.33 -3.38
C GLN A 146 -10.47 10.06 -2.15
N LEU A 147 -9.86 8.87 -2.07
CA LEU A 147 -8.99 8.49 -0.96
C LEU A 147 -7.75 9.38 -0.85
N LEU A 148 -7.19 9.83 -1.98
CA LEU A 148 -6.03 10.72 -2.01
C LEU A 148 -6.32 12.13 -1.45
N LEU A 149 -7.60 12.49 -1.27
CA LEU A 149 -8.00 13.72 -0.56
C LEU A 149 -7.92 13.58 0.97
N SER A 150 -7.63 12.38 1.48
CA SER A 150 -7.39 12.15 2.90
C SER A 150 -6.27 13.05 3.43
N ARG A 151 -6.44 13.55 4.65
CA ARG A 151 -5.37 14.25 5.39
C ARG A 151 -4.32 13.31 5.96
N TYR A 152 -4.58 12.01 5.91
CA TYR A 152 -3.71 10.96 6.40
C TYR A 152 -3.37 10.04 5.22
N VAL A 153 -2.19 10.27 4.65
CA VAL A 153 -1.62 9.48 3.56
C VAL A 153 -0.18 9.17 3.92
N ASN A 154 0.18 7.90 3.90
CA ASN A 154 1.53 7.44 4.18
C ASN A 154 1.98 6.50 3.06
N ILE A 155 3.24 6.60 2.66
CA ILE A 155 3.88 5.54 1.89
C ILE A 155 4.21 4.40 2.84
N VAL A 156 3.88 3.18 2.43
CA VAL A 156 4.29 1.97 3.14
C VAL A 156 5.63 1.54 2.57
N GLU A 157 6.69 1.74 3.34
CA GLU A 157 8.05 1.39 2.97
C GLU A 157 8.36 -0.10 3.19
N ILE A 158 9.52 -0.53 2.70
CA ILE A 158 10.04 -1.89 2.94
C ILE A 158 10.15 -2.10 4.46
N GLY A 159 9.66 -3.23 4.95
CA GLY A 159 9.61 -3.52 6.38
C GLY A 159 8.38 -2.95 7.12
N GLY A 160 7.47 -2.26 6.40
CA GLY A 160 6.19 -1.79 6.94
C GLY A 160 6.26 -0.45 7.67
N ALA A 161 7.40 0.26 7.59
CA ALA A 161 7.50 1.62 8.08
C ALA A 161 6.55 2.54 7.30
N LEU A 162 5.97 3.51 8.00
CA LEU A 162 5.01 4.45 7.41
C LEU A 162 5.69 5.82 7.27
N ALA A 163 5.91 6.23 6.03
CA ALA A 163 6.46 7.54 5.71
C ALA A 163 5.32 8.51 5.35
N PRO A 164 5.00 9.49 6.22
CA PRO A 164 3.90 10.41 5.96
C PRO A 164 4.22 11.31 4.76
N ILE A 165 3.24 11.46 3.87
CA ILE A 165 3.33 12.34 2.71
C ILE A 165 2.18 13.34 2.71
N THR A 166 2.41 14.47 2.07
CA THR A 166 1.39 15.46 1.75
C THR A 166 1.17 15.46 0.25
N ILE A 167 -0.07 15.18 -0.17
CA ILE A 167 -0.48 15.30 -1.57
C ILE A 167 -0.59 16.79 -1.90
N THR A 168 0.25 17.28 -2.82
CA THR A 168 0.33 18.70 -3.18
C THR A 168 -0.54 19.05 -4.37
N ASP A 169 -0.84 18.08 -5.22
CA ASP A 169 -1.67 18.24 -6.40
C ASP A 169 -2.30 16.89 -6.80
N ILE A 170 -3.49 16.92 -7.38
CA ILE A 170 -4.18 15.76 -7.95
C ILE A 170 -4.81 16.19 -9.27
N ASN A 171 -4.39 15.56 -10.35
CA ASN A 171 -4.94 15.76 -11.68
C ASN A 171 -5.46 14.42 -12.22
N SER A 172 -6.69 14.07 -11.86
CA SER A 172 -7.36 12.86 -12.33
C SER A 172 -8.42 13.22 -13.36
N GLU A 173 -8.15 12.92 -14.64
CA GLU A 173 -9.15 13.00 -15.70
C GLU A 173 -9.77 11.60 -15.85
N ILE A 174 -10.95 11.43 -15.23
CA ILE A 174 -11.66 10.14 -15.20
C ILE A 174 -12.84 10.21 -16.16
N SER A 175 -12.98 9.21 -17.03
CA SER A 175 -14.08 9.07 -17.97
C SER A 175 -14.74 7.70 -17.83
N ASP A 176 -16.06 7.70 -17.93
CA ASP A 176 -16.94 6.53 -17.94
C ASP A 176 -17.17 5.96 -19.36
N ALA A 177 -16.50 6.50 -20.38
CA ALA A 177 -16.59 5.98 -21.74
C ALA A 177 -15.95 4.58 -21.86
N ASP A 178 -16.54 3.71 -22.66
CA ASP A 178 -16.12 2.30 -22.81
C ASP A 178 -14.66 2.12 -23.29
N ASN A 179 -14.10 3.13 -23.95
CA ASN A 179 -12.73 3.14 -24.47
C ASN A 179 -11.78 4.05 -23.66
N ALA A 180 -12.23 4.58 -22.51
CA ALA A 180 -11.40 5.43 -21.68
C ALA A 180 -10.35 4.62 -20.92
N THR A 181 -9.09 5.04 -21.06
CA THR A 181 -7.99 4.56 -20.22
C THR A 181 -7.87 5.48 -19.01
N ASN A 182 -8.49 5.10 -17.90
CA ASN A 182 -8.42 5.88 -16.67
C ASN A 182 -7.06 5.70 -15.98
N SER A 183 -6.50 6.80 -15.48
CA SER A 183 -5.32 6.78 -14.61
C SER A 183 -5.43 7.92 -13.58
N ILE A 184 -4.71 7.79 -12.48
CA ILE A 184 -4.60 8.85 -11.48
C ILE A 184 -3.20 9.47 -11.57
N LYS A 185 -3.14 10.80 -11.57
CA LYS A 185 -1.90 11.56 -11.46
C LYS A 185 -1.96 12.44 -10.24
N PHE A 186 -0.91 12.40 -9.44
CA PHE A 186 -0.82 13.23 -8.25
C PHE A 186 0.62 13.59 -7.95
N LYS A 187 0.81 14.66 -7.20
CA LYS A 187 2.10 15.10 -6.70
C LYS A 187 2.14 14.96 -5.19
N TYR A 188 3.28 14.61 -4.65
CA TYR A 188 3.46 14.58 -3.21
C TYR A 188 4.84 15.08 -2.78
N LYS A 189 4.90 15.48 -1.50
CA LYS A 189 6.14 15.72 -0.77
C LYS A 189 6.12 14.89 0.52
N TYR A 190 7.27 14.45 0.99
CA TYR A 190 7.36 13.90 2.34
C TYR A 190 6.98 14.98 3.37
N SER A 191 6.21 14.62 4.38
CA SER A 191 5.74 15.55 5.41
C SER A 191 6.86 15.99 6.36
N SER A 192 8.00 15.30 6.35
CA SER A 192 9.22 15.69 7.07
C SER A 192 10.41 15.74 6.10
N HIS A 193 11.40 16.60 6.39
CA HIS A 193 12.64 16.75 5.60
C HIS A 193 13.66 15.63 5.88
N HIS A 194 13.23 14.52 6.49
CA HIS A 194 14.11 13.37 6.64
C HIS A 194 14.09 12.59 5.33
N PHE A 195 15.27 12.30 4.80
CA PHE A 195 15.37 11.33 3.73
C PHE A 195 14.74 10.02 4.22
N PRO A 196 13.84 9.40 3.43
CA PRO A 196 13.37 8.06 3.75
C PRO A 196 14.60 7.16 3.82
N ILE A 197 14.94 6.71 5.03
CA ILE A 197 16.02 5.77 5.23
C ILE A 197 15.40 4.40 4.97
N THR A 198 15.64 3.85 3.80
CA THR A 198 15.42 2.41 3.59
C THR A 198 16.46 1.68 4.43
N ILE A 199 16.11 1.38 5.68
CA ILE A 199 16.92 0.49 6.51
C ILE A 199 16.66 -0.91 5.95
N ASP A 200 17.50 -1.34 5.02
CA ASP A 200 17.63 -2.76 4.75
C ASP A 200 18.29 -3.36 6.01
N TYR A 201 17.48 -3.97 6.87
CA TYR A 201 18.00 -4.78 7.95
C TYR A 201 18.67 -5.99 7.31
N GLY A 202 19.92 -5.82 6.87
CA GLY A 202 20.81 -6.94 6.63
C GLY A 202 20.78 -7.78 7.91
N ASN A 203 20.25 -9.00 7.81
CA ASN A 203 20.29 -9.95 8.90
C ASN A 203 21.74 -10.04 9.38
N ASN A 204 22.01 -9.53 10.59
CA ASN A 204 23.34 -9.48 11.21
C ASN A 204 24.41 -8.73 10.41
N ILE A 205 24.43 -7.40 10.49
CA ILE A 205 25.66 -6.60 10.26
C ILE A 205 26.73 -6.83 11.35
N PHE A 206 26.39 -7.58 12.40
CA PHE A 206 27.31 -8.04 13.45
C PHE A 206 27.15 -9.55 13.63
N ASP A 207 27.52 -10.31 12.59
CA ASP A 207 27.70 -11.76 12.65
C ASP A 207 29.03 -12.16 13.31
N ASP A 208 29.93 -11.20 13.54
CA ASP A 208 31.17 -11.36 14.32
C ASP A 208 31.33 -10.23 15.36
N PRO A 209 31.61 -10.53 16.65
CA PRO A 209 31.85 -9.52 17.68
C PRO A 209 33.09 -8.62 17.43
N PHE A 210 33.90 -8.86 16.39
CA PHE A 210 35.16 -8.15 16.15
C PHE A 210 35.32 -7.48 14.78
N TYR A 211 34.25 -7.10 14.07
CA TYR A 211 34.41 -6.23 12.90
C TYR A 211 34.93 -4.84 13.31
N ARG A 212 36.22 -4.58 13.07
CA ARG A 212 36.82 -3.25 13.19
C ARG A 212 36.29 -2.37 12.07
N THR A 213 35.54 -1.34 12.45
CA THR A 213 34.84 -0.44 11.53
C THR A 213 35.75 0.62 10.88
N PHE A 214 37.05 0.62 11.16
CA PHE A 214 37.99 1.67 10.73
C PHE A 214 39.41 1.17 10.41
N ASP A 215 39.55 -0.03 9.83
CA ASP A 215 40.82 -0.44 9.19
C ASP A 215 40.78 -0.19 7.67
#